data_AF-V6HT23-F1
#
_entry.id   AF-V6HT23-F1
#
_cell.length_a   1.000
_cell.length_b   1.000
_cell.length_c   1.000
_cell.angle_alpha   90.00
_cell.angle_beta   90.00
_cell.angle_gamma   90.00
#
_symmetry.space_group_name_H-M   'P 1'
#
loop_
_entity.id
_entity.type
_entity.pdbx_description
1 polymer ?
#
loop_
_entity_poly.entity_id
_entity_poly.type
_entity_poly.pdbx_seq_one_letter_code
_entity_poly.pdbx_strand_id
1 'polypeptide(L)'
;MKNQNLSFGFILMNRKKIWIPAILLILVFALPVSGLWDASNQLLFPVWRGVTKDLSVCKEEIAKFWGKDCGNLRNSHAFKFSEVKIGSVNGYELPGWLIVAAENGMAPAKR
;
A
#
# COMPACT_ATOMS: atom_id res chain seq x y z
N MET A 1 43.04 -48.49 8.58
CA MET A 1 42.24 -47.43 7.94
C MET A 1 40.84 -47.47 8.54
N LYS A 2 40.52 -46.57 9.49
CA LYS A 2 39.20 -46.52 10.13
C LYS A 2 38.78 -45.05 10.21
N ASN A 3 37.53 -44.80 9.81
CA ASN A 3 36.68 -43.73 10.33
C ASN A 3 36.75 -42.31 9.74
N GLN A 4 36.55 -42.14 8.42
CA GLN A 4 36.18 -40.81 7.87
C GLN A 4 34.66 -40.60 7.67
N ASN A 5 33.85 -41.68 7.67
CA ASN A 5 32.41 -41.57 7.45
C ASN A 5 31.59 -41.11 8.68
N LEU A 6 32.11 -41.25 9.91
CA LEU A 6 31.40 -40.80 11.11
C LEU A 6 31.46 -39.28 11.34
N SER A 7 32.51 -38.62 10.83
CA SER A 7 32.73 -37.18 11.08
C SER A 7 31.78 -36.29 10.26
N PHE A 8 31.39 -36.70 9.06
CA PHE A 8 30.56 -35.89 8.16
C PHE A 8 29.08 -35.88 8.58
N GLY A 9 28.57 -37.02 9.06
CA GLY A 9 27.20 -37.14 9.56
C GLY A 9 26.94 -36.27 10.80
N PHE A 10 27.92 -36.15 11.70
CA PHE A 10 27.80 -35.37 12.93
C PHE A 10 27.78 -33.86 12.68
N ILE A 11 28.57 -33.38 11.70
CA ILE A 11 28.62 -31.96 11.31
C ILE A 11 27.32 -31.52 10.64
N LEU A 12 26.74 -32.34 9.76
CA LEU A 12 25.44 -32.09 9.13
C LEU A 12 24.29 -32.08 10.13
N MET A 13 24.33 -32.97 11.13
CA MET A 13 23.28 -33.10 12.15
C MET A 13 23.29 -31.92 13.15
N ASN A 14 24.47 -31.40 13.51
CA ASN A 14 24.58 -30.18 14.35
C ASN A 14 24.24 -28.90 13.59
N ARG A 15 24.51 -28.83 12.27
CA ARG A 15 24.05 -27.71 11.44
C ARG A 15 22.52 -27.65 11.41
N LYS A 16 21.83 -28.77 11.16
CA LYS A 16 20.34 -28.81 11.16
C LYS A 16 19.73 -28.32 12.49
N LYS A 17 20.35 -28.62 13.63
CA LYS A 17 19.91 -28.13 14.95
C LYS A 17 19.99 -26.60 15.12
N ILE A 18 20.87 -25.93 14.38
CA ILE A 18 21.03 -24.47 14.39
C ILE A 18 20.13 -23.81 13.34
N TRP A 19 19.99 -24.43 12.17
CA TRP A 19 19.16 -23.88 11.09
C TRP A 19 17.67 -23.89 11.41
N ILE A 20 17.16 -24.91 12.10
CA ILE A 20 15.73 -24.97 12.48
C ILE A 20 15.30 -23.77 13.33
N PRO A 21 15.93 -23.47 14.49
CA PRO A 21 15.54 -22.31 15.30
C PRO A 21 15.82 -20.99 14.59
N ALA A 22 16.87 -20.89 13.78
CA ALA A 22 17.16 -19.69 12.99
C ALA A 22 16.05 -19.40 11.95
N ILE A 23 15.62 -20.43 11.22
CA ILE A 23 14.51 -20.32 10.25
C ILE A 23 13.21 -19.93 10.99
N LEU A 24 12.94 -20.55 12.13
CA LEU A 24 11.74 -20.29 12.91
C LEU A 24 11.71 -18.85 13.42
N LEU A 25 12.84 -18.32 13.88
CA LEU A 25 12.98 -16.92 14.27
C LEU A 25 12.76 -15.97 13.09
N ILE A 26 13.34 -16.26 11.92
CA ILE A 26 13.10 -15.47 10.70
C ILE A 26 11.61 -15.49 10.34
N LEU A 27 10.95 -16.64 10.41
CA LEU A 27 9.54 -16.80 10.07
C LEU A 27 8.63 -15.97 10.99
N VAL A 28 8.94 -15.93 12.28
CA VAL A 28 8.22 -15.12 13.28
C VAL A 28 8.22 -13.63 12.94
N PHE A 29 9.30 -13.12 12.33
CA PHE A 29 9.37 -11.72 11.92
C PHE A 29 8.90 -11.48 10.48
N ALA A 30 9.20 -12.40 9.56
CA ALA A 30 8.87 -12.25 8.14
C ALA A 30 7.35 -12.24 7.90
N LEU A 31 6.61 -13.14 8.55
CA LEU A 31 5.14 -13.23 8.38
C LEU A 31 4.38 -11.96 8.78
N PRO A 32 4.58 -11.38 9.98
CA PRO A 32 3.87 -10.16 10.34
C PRO A 32 4.33 -8.96 9.51
N VAL A 33 5.61 -8.87 9.13
CA VAL A 33 6.11 -7.78 8.25
C VAL A 33 5.46 -7.87 6.87
N SER A 34 5.37 -9.06 6.28
CA SER A 34 4.70 -9.23 4.99
C SER A 34 3.21 -8.94 5.09
N GLY A 35 2.56 -9.34 6.18
CA GLY A 35 1.15 -9.03 6.43
C GLY A 35 0.90 -7.53 6.59
N LEU A 36 1.73 -6.83 7.36
CA LEU A 36 1.63 -5.38 7.54
C LEU A 36 1.89 -4.62 6.23
N TRP A 37 2.89 -5.07 5.45
CA TRP A 37 3.19 -4.53 4.15
C TRP A 37 2.00 -4.67 3.19
N ASP A 38 1.42 -5.87 3.12
CA ASP A 38 0.27 -6.15 2.25
C ASP A 38 -0.96 -5.34 2.66
N ALA A 39 -1.29 -5.29 3.96
CA ALA A 39 -2.39 -4.49 4.47
C ALA A 39 -2.22 -2.99 4.17
N SER A 40 -0.99 -2.46 4.33
CA SER A 40 -0.67 -1.07 4.01
C SER A 40 -0.81 -0.78 2.52
N ASN A 41 -0.36 -1.71 1.67
CA ASN A 41 -0.53 -1.60 0.23
C ASN A 41 -2.00 -1.62 -0.18
N GLN A 42 -2.83 -2.44 0.46
CA GLN A 42 -4.28 -2.49 0.20
C GLN A 42 -5.00 -1.21 0.64
N LEU A 43 -4.53 -0.52 1.68
CA LEU A 43 -5.07 0.78 2.08
C LEU A 43 -4.73 1.89 1.08
N LEU A 44 -3.49 1.91 0.60
CA LEU A 44 -3.02 2.92 -0.36
C LEU A 44 -3.55 2.67 -1.78
N PHE A 45 -3.68 1.39 -2.16
CA PHE A 45 -4.12 0.95 -3.47
C PHE A 45 -5.06 -0.25 -3.28
N PRO A 46 -6.38 -0.04 -3.12
CA PRO A 46 -7.32 -1.12 -2.87
C PRO A 46 -7.57 -1.99 -4.13
N VAL A 47 -6.56 -2.80 -4.50
CA VAL A 47 -6.54 -3.64 -5.72
C VAL A 47 -7.64 -4.71 -5.70
N TRP A 48 -8.01 -5.20 -4.51
CA TRP A 48 -9.10 -6.16 -4.28
C TRP A 48 -10.49 -5.70 -4.72
N ARG A 49 -10.67 -4.39 -4.97
CA ARG A 49 -11.92 -3.84 -5.55
C ARG A 49 -11.74 -3.36 -6.99
N GLY A 50 -10.70 -3.82 -7.68
CA GLY A 50 -10.42 -3.42 -9.06
C GLY A 50 -9.95 -1.97 -9.23
N VAL A 51 -9.67 -1.27 -8.11
CA VAL A 51 -9.10 0.07 -8.12
C VAL A 51 -7.60 -0.08 -8.35
N THR A 52 -7.23 -0.14 -9.62
CA THR A 52 -5.83 -0.04 -10.03
C THR A 52 -5.28 1.34 -9.68
N LYS A 53 -3.97 1.44 -9.48
CA LYS A 53 -3.21 2.71 -9.32
C LYS A 53 -3.63 3.77 -10.34
N ASP A 54 -4.13 3.32 -11.49
CA ASP A 54 -4.70 4.13 -12.55
C ASP A 54 -6.22 4.29 -12.35
N LEU A 55 -6.62 5.43 -11.77
CA LEU A 55 -8.03 5.87 -11.67
C LEU A 55 -8.54 6.49 -12.99
N SER A 56 -7.72 6.45 -14.06
CA SER A 56 -8.09 6.91 -15.39
C SER A 56 -9.15 6.01 -16.05
N VAL A 57 -9.22 4.73 -15.66
CA VAL A 57 -10.17 3.75 -16.18
C VAL A 57 -11.22 3.43 -15.13
N CYS A 58 -12.34 4.15 -15.16
CA CYS A 58 -13.48 3.84 -14.30
C CYS A 58 -14.33 2.72 -14.91
N LYS A 59 -14.35 1.54 -14.27
CA LYS A 59 -15.24 0.44 -14.63
C LYS A 59 -16.63 0.65 -14.03
N GLU A 60 -17.69 0.21 -14.71
CA GLU A 60 -19.08 0.34 -14.24
C GLU A 60 -19.32 -0.29 -12.86
N GLU A 61 -18.64 -1.40 -12.56
CA GLU A 61 -18.73 -2.08 -11.27
C GLU A 61 -18.22 -1.22 -10.11
N ILE A 62 -17.24 -0.35 -10.36
CA ILE A 62 -16.61 0.52 -9.36
C ILE A 62 -17.41 1.82 -9.20
N ALA A 63 -17.99 2.33 -10.29
CA ALA A 63 -18.83 3.52 -10.29
C ALA A 63 -20.05 3.38 -9.34
N LYS A 64 -20.53 2.16 -9.10
CA LYS A 64 -21.59 1.88 -8.11
C LYS A 64 -21.22 2.30 -6.68
N PHE A 65 -19.94 2.25 -6.33
CA PHE A 65 -19.46 2.56 -4.98
C PHE A 65 -18.88 3.97 -4.86
N TRP A 66 -18.24 4.46 -5.91
CA TRP A 66 -17.52 5.74 -5.92
C TRP A 66 -18.26 6.88 -6.64
N GLY A 67 -19.43 6.59 -7.23
CA GLY A 67 -20.19 7.53 -8.04
C GLY A 67 -19.72 7.56 -9.50
N LYS A 68 -20.36 8.44 -10.29
CA LYS A 68 -20.04 8.63 -11.71
C LYS A 68 -18.55 8.97 -11.88
N ASP A 69 -17.92 8.41 -12.90
CA ASP A 69 -16.49 8.56 -13.19
C ASP A 69 -15.58 8.21 -12.00
N CYS A 70 -16.06 7.35 -11.08
CA CYS A 70 -15.34 6.88 -9.90
C CYS A 70 -14.85 8.02 -8.99
N GLY A 71 -15.56 9.15 -8.95
CA GLY A 71 -15.17 10.33 -8.19
C GLY A 71 -13.98 11.09 -8.78
N ASN A 72 -13.63 10.84 -10.04
CA ASN A 72 -12.58 11.57 -10.74
C ASN A 72 -13.06 13.01 -11.06
N LEU A 73 -12.53 13.97 -10.30
CA LEU A 73 -12.89 15.38 -10.44
C LEU A 73 -12.45 15.99 -11.79
N ARG A 74 -11.37 15.47 -12.40
CA ARG A 74 -10.92 15.92 -13.73
C ARG A 74 -11.93 15.56 -14.83
N ASN A 75 -12.57 14.39 -14.72
CA ASN A 75 -13.49 13.89 -15.74
C ASN A 75 -14.94 14.34 -15.49
N SER A 76 -15.36 14.35 -14.22
CA SER A 76 -16.75 14.65 -13.87
C SER A 76 -17.10 16.13 -14.01
N HIS A 77 -16.10 17.03 -14.01
CA HIS A 77 -16.26 18.50 -14.05
C HIS A 77 -17.27 19.04 -13.02
N ALA A 78 -17.54 18.26 -11.96
CA ALA A 78 -18.56 18.58 -10.96
C ALA A 78 -18.16 19.78 -10.09
N PHE A 79 -16.85 20.04 -9.95
CA PHE A 79 -16.30 21.13 -9.18
C PHE A 79 -15.19 21.85 -9.95
N LYS A 80 -15.07 23.15 -9.74
CA LYS A 80 -13.88 23.93 -10.07
C LYS A 80 -12.81 23.63 -9.01
N PHE A 81 -11.63 23.23 -9.47
CA PHE A 81 -10.49 22.93 -8.62
C PHE A 81 -9.20 23.46 -9.24
N SER A 82 -8.19 23.67 -8.39
CA SER A 82 -6.83 23.99 -8.79
C SER A 82 -5.87 22.92 -8.31
N GLU A 83 -4.89 22.57 -9.14
CA GLU A 83 -3.82 21.64 -8.74
C GLU A 83 -2.80 22.39 -7.90
N VAL A 84 -2.57 21.88 -6.69
CA VAL A 84 -1.65 22.48 -5.73
C VAL A 84 -0.63 21.45 -5.28
N LYS A 85 0.52 21.93 -4.80
CA LYS A 85 1.49 21.12 -4.08
C LYS A 85 1.60 21.68 -2.67
N ILE A 86 1.50 20.79 -1.68
CA ILE A 86 1.59 21.15 -0.27
C ILE A 86 2.85 20.51 0.28
N GLY A 87 3.74 21.34 0.82
CA GLY A 87 4.96 20.88 1.46
C GLY A 87 4.64 20.06 2.72
N SER A 88 5.23 18.88 2.82
CA SER A 88 5.24 18.05 4.02
C SER A 88 6.34 18.51 4.98
N VAL A 89 6.16 18.25 6.28
CA VAL A 89 7.18 18.47 7.32
C VAL A 89 8.50 17.74 6.99
N ASN A 90 8.43 16.65 6.23
CA ASN A 90 9.57 15.85 5.81
C ASN A 90 10.20 16.31 4.47
N GLY A 91 9.82 17.49 3.95
CA GLY A 91 10.39 18.07 2.73
C GLY A 91 9.85 17.50 1.41
N TYR A 92 8.78 16.69 1.46
CA TYR A 92 8.10 16.18 0.26
C TYR A 92 7.04 17.16 -0.24
N GLU A 93 6.96 17.36 -1.55
CA GLU A 93 5.86 18.08 -2.20
C GLU A 93 4.70 17.14 -2.48
N LEU A 94 3.61 17.25 -1.72
CA LEU A 94 2.43 16.41 -1.86
C LEU A 94 1.47 17.01 -2.88
N PRO A 95 1.14 16.31 -3.98
CA PRO A 95 0.15 16.80 -4.94
C PRO A 95 -1.26 16.72 -4.33
N GLY A 96 -2.08 17.73 -4.59
CA GLY A 96 -3.46 17.77 -4.13
C GLY A 96 -4.34 18.65 -5.01
N TRP A 97 -5.63 18.61 -4.72
CA TRP A 97 -6.63 19.47 -5.35
C TRP A 97 -7.18 20.45 -4.33
N LEU A 98 -7.14 21.73 -4.65
CA LEU A 98 -7.77 22.79 -3.89
C LEU A 98 -9.16 23.06 -4.48
N ILE A 99 -10.19 22.83 -3.68
CA ILE A 99 -11.59 23.10 -4.04
C ILE A 99 -12.10 24.23 -3.14
N VAL A 100 -12.30 25.41 -3.73
CA VAL A 100 -12.77 26.58 -2.99
C VAL A 100 -14.30 26.61 -2.99
N ALA A 101 -14.91 26.67 -1.81
CA ALA A 101 -16.38 26.66 -1.66
C ALA A 101 -17.05 27.82 -2.44
N ALA A 102 -16.51 29.03 -2.34
CA ALA A 102 -17.05 30.22 -2.99
C ALA A 102 -17.08 30.11 -4.52
N GLU A 103 -16.05 29.51 -5.13
CA GLU A 103 -15.96 29.30 -6.58
C GLU A 103 -16.97 28.25 -7.09
N ASN A 104 -17.46 27.42 -6.17
CA ASN A 104 -18.40 26.33 -6.41
C ASN A 104 -19.81 26.66 -5.88
N GLY A 105 -20.12 27.94 -5.62
CA GLY A 105 -21.46 28.39 -5.22
C GLY A 105 -21.87 28.02 -3.79
N MET A 106 -20.91 27.58 -2.96
CA MET A 106 -21.15 27.23 -1.56
C MET A 106 -20.71 28.36 -0.62
N ALA A 107 -21.52 28.62 0.41
CA ALA A 107 -21.18 29.60 1.44
C ALA A 107 -19.96 29.13 2.26
N PRO A 108 -19.11 30.04 2.75
CA PRO A 108 -18.03 29.68 3.65
C PRO A 108 -18.58 29.03 4.93
N ALA A 109 -17.88 28.02 5.45
CA ALA A 109 -18.23 27.41 6.72
C ALA A 109 -18.27 28.49 7.81
N LYS A 110 -19.36 28.53 8.60
CA LYS A 110 -19.42 29.39 9.79
C LYS A 110 -18.33 28.92 10.76
N ARG A 111 -17.48 29.87 11.15
CA ARG A 111 -16.41 29.67 12.14
C ARG A 111 -16.99 29.70 13.55
#